data_AF-A0A9C9Y3S1-F1
#
_entry.id   AF-A0A9C9Y3S1-F1
#
_cell.length_a   1.000
_cell.length_b   1.000
_cell.length_c   1.000
_cell.angle_alpha   90.00
_cell.angle_beta   90.00
_cell.angle_gamma   90.00
#
_symmetry.space_group_name_H-M   'P 1'
#
loop_
_entity.id
_entity.type
_entity.pdbx_description
1 polymer ?
#
loop_
_entity_poly.entity_id
_entity_poly.type
_entity_poly.pdbx_seq_one_letter_code
_entity_poly.pdbx_strand_id
1 'polypeptide(L)'
;MSLKQKYHNFVHFLQNLKDVPLLLMRIVLAIGFYGPAMMKLKNFDNIVQWFASIGIPMPTLNAYLATTTESLGVILLILGLGTRIIA
;
A
#
# COMPACT_ATOMS: atom_id res chain seq x y z
N MET A 1 36.06 0.87 27.55
CA MET A 1 35.23 0.10 26.60
C MET A 1 35.98 0.04 25.27
N SER A 2 36.36 -1.15 24.81
CA SER A 2 37.16 -1.35 23.58
C SER A 2 36.42 -0.81 22.34
N LEU A 3 37.16 -0.23 21.38
CA LEU A 3 36.62 0.21 20.07
C LEU A 3 35.85 -0.92 19.37
N LYS A 4 36.30 -2.18 19.49
CA LYS A 4 35.58 -3.35 18.98
C LYS A 4 34.20 -3.53 19.63
N GLN A 5 34.07 -3.27 20.93
CA GLN A 5 32.81 -3.40 21.65
C GLN A 5 31.80 -2.35 21.18
N LYS A 6 32.25 -1.10 20.99
CA LYS A 6 31.40 -0.02 20.45
C LYS A 6 30.93 -0.35 19.03
N TYR A 7 31.82 -0.88 18.18
CA TYR A 7 31.47 -1.30 16.83
C TYR A 7 30.41 -2.41 16.82
N HIS A 8 30.60 -3.50 17.59
CA HIS A 8 29.62 -4.57 17.65
C HIS A 8 28.26 -4.11 18.17
N ASN A 9 28.24 -3.27 19.21
CA ASN A 9 26.99 -2.70 19.73
C ASN A 9 26.27 -1.83 18.69
N PHE A 10 27.03 -1.02 17.93
CA PHE A 10 26.46 -0.18 16.87
C PHE A 10 25.87 -1.01 15.73
N VAL A 11 26.59 -2.05 15.28
CA VAL A 11 26.10 -2.97 14.25
C VAL A 11 24.85 -3.71 14.73
N HIS A 12 24.83 -4.19 15.97
CA HIS A 12 23.68 -4.90 16.54
C HIS A 12 22.44 -3.99 16.64
N PHE A 13 22.64 -2.71 16.97
CA PHE A 13 21.58 -1.70 16.96
C PHE A 13 21.02 -1.48 15.55
N LEU A 14 21.88 -1.31 14.54
CA LEU A 14 21.44 -1.17 13.14
C LEU A 14 20.75 -2.42 12.61
N GLN A 15 21.16 -3.62 13.05
CA GLN A 15 20.51 -4.88 12.66
C GLN A 15 19.08 -4.98 13.17
N ASN A 16 18.77 -4.43 14.35
CA ASN A 16 17.40 -4.39 14.87
C ASN A 16 16.50 -3.41 14.10
N LEU A 17 17.07 -2.46 13.35
CA LEU A 17 16.34 -1.47 12.55
C LEU A 17 16.03 -1.94 11.12
N LYS A 18 16.40 -3.17 10.74
CA LYS A 18 16.21 -3.70 9.38
C LYS A 18 14.75 -3.69 8.89
N ASP A 19 13.79 -3.75 9.79
CA ASP A 19 12.36 -3.75 9.45
C ASP A 19 11.79 -2.34 9.26
N VAL A 20 12.51 -1.30 9.73
CA VAL A 20 12.06 0.10 9.64
C VAL A 20 11.95 0.57 8.18
N PRO A 21 12.93 0.33 7.29
CA PRO A 21 12.78 0.66 5.87
C PRO A 21 11.57 -0.01 5.21
N LEU A 22 11.30 -1.28 5.53
CA LEU A 22 10.16 -2.02 5.00
C LEU A 22 8.83 -1.41 5.46
N LEU A 23 8.74 -1.00 6.73
CA LEU A 23 7.57 -0.33 7.27
C LEU A 23 7.37 1.06 6.63
N LEU A 24 8.44 1.83 6.43
CA LEU A 24 8.39 3.13 5.76
C LEU A 24 7.91 3.01 4.30
N MET A 25 8.43 2.04 3.55
CA MET A 25 7.97 1.79 2.17
C MET A 25 6.47 1.51 2.12
N ARG A 26 5.95 0.69 3.05
CA ARG A 26 4.50 0.41 3.13
C ARG A 26 3.68 1.65 3.41
N ILE A 27 4.12 2.51 4.34
CA ILE A 27 3.41 3.75 4.66
C ILE A 27 3.41 4.71 3.47
N VAL A 28 4.54 4.88 2.79
CA VAL A 28 4.64 5.74 1.59
C VAL A 28 3.68 5.27 0.51
N LEU A 29 3.64 3.96 0.25
CA LEU A 29 2.69 3.38 -0.71
C LEU A 29 1.24 3.58 -0.25
N ALA A 30 0.93 3.30 1.01
CA ALA A 30 -0.42 3.48 1.55
C ALA A 30 -0.91 4.92 1.40
N ILE A 31 -0.07 5.92 1.70
CA ILE A 31 -0.39 7.33 1.51
C ILE A 31 -0.60 7.66 0.02
N GLY A 32 0.26 7.13 -0.86
CA GLY A 32 0.13 7.30 -2.31
C GLY A 32 -1.18 6.77 -2.88
N PHE A 33 -1.63 5.61 -2.38
CA PHE A 33 -2.90 4.98 -2.81
C PHE A 33 -4.13 5.52 -2.08
N TYR A 34 -3.97 6.15 -0.91
CA TYR A 34 -5.10 6.68 -0.13
C TYR A 34 -5.86 7.78 -0.88
N GLY A 35 -5.16 8.70 -1.54
CA GLY A 35 -5.79 9.77 -2.32
C GLY A 35 -6.69 9.25 -3.44
N PRO A 36 -6.17 8.41 -4.36
CA PRO A 36 -6.95 7.74 -5.39
C PRO A 36 -8.12 6.92 -4.82
N ALA A 37 -7.90 6.12 -3.78
CA ALA A 37 -8.95 5.31 -3.16
C ALA A 37 -10.12 6.20 -2.66
N MET A 38 -9.80 7.30 -1.98
CA MET A 38 -10.83 8.24 -1.50
C MET A 38 -11.57 8.95 -2.64
N MET A 39 -10.85 9.27 -3.73
CA MET A 39 -11.46 9.82 -4.95
C MET A 39 -12.43 8.82 -5.59
N LYS A 40 -12.07 7.52 -5.65
CA LYS A 40 -12.95 6.48 -6.19
C LYS A 40 -14.21 6.27 -5.36
N LEU A 41 -14.07 6.31 -4.03
CA LEU A 41 -15.21 6.23 -3.12
C LEU A 41 -16.18 7.40 -3.28
N LYS A 42 -15.66 8.62 -3.52
CA LYS A 42 -16.49 9.82 -3.71
C LYS A 42 -17.09 9.94 -5.11
N ASN A 43 -16.38 9.46 -6.14
CA ASN A 43 -16.76 9.63 -7.55
C ASN A 43 -17.04 8.29 -8.25
N PHE A 44 -17.69 7.37 -7.54
CA PHE A 44 -17.94 6.02 -8.05
C PHE A 44 -18.70 6.04 -9.39
N ASP A 45 -19.75 6.85 -9.49
CA ASP A 45 -20.58 6.93 -10.71
C ASP A 45 -19.79 7.41 -11.94
N ASN A 46 -18.85 8.35 -11.74
CA ASN A 46 -17.97 8.82 -12.82
C ASN A 46 -17.04 7.71 -13.33
N ILE A 47 -16.60 6.81 -12.45
CA ILE A 47 -15.75 5.67 -12.82
C ILE A 47 -16.56 4.64 -13.59
N VAL A 48 -17.80 4.38 -13.17
CA VAL A 48 -18.73 3.52 -13.91
C VAL A 48 -18.97 4.06 -15.31
N GLN A 49 -19.22 5.36 -15.45
CA GLN A 49 -19.40 6.01 -16.75
C GLN A 49 -18.13 5.95 -17.61
N TRP A 50 -16.96 6.14 -17.01
CA TRP A 50 -15.69 6.01 -17.73
C TRP A 50 -15.44 4.58 -18.20
N PHE A 51 -15.71 3.59 -17.36
CA PHE A 51 -15.64 2.17 -17.75
C PHE A 51 -16.65 1.83 -18.86
N ALA A 52 -17.85 2.40 -18.82
CA ALA A 52 -18.82 2.25 -19.88
C ALA A 52 -18.34 2.89 -21.20
N SER A 53 -17.69 4.06 -21.14
CA SER A 53 -17.23 4.77 -22.34
C SER A 53 -16.08 4.07 -23.07
N ILE A 54 -15.23 3.34 -22.34
CA ILE A 54 -14.15 2.51 -22.92
C ILE A 54 -14.62 1.09 -23.30
N GLY A 55 -15.91 0.80 -23.17
CA GLY A 55 -16.51 -0.47 -23.59
C GLY A 55 -16.21 -1.66 -22.68
N ILE A 56 -15.87 -1.43 -21.41
CA ILE A 56 -15.65 -2.52 -20.45
C ILE A 56 -16.99 -3.25 -20.21
N PRO A 57 -17.03 -4.59 -20.34
CA PRO A 57 -18.23 -5.35 -19.99
C PRO A 57 -18.52 -5.23 -18.49
N MET A 58 -19.79 -5.07 -18.12
CA MET A 58 -20.23 -4.87 -16.73
C MET A 58 -19.47 -3.74 -15.99
N PRO A 59 -19.58 -2.47 -16.44
CA PRO A 59 -18.83 -1.33 -15.89
C PRO A 59 -19.00 -1.13 -14.37
N THR A 60 -20.22 -1.33 -13.87
CA THR A 60 -20.57 -1.20 -12.45
C THR A 60 -19.85 -2.22 -11.58
N LEU A 61 -19.83 -3.49 -12.02
CA LEU A 61 -19.15 -4.56 -11.30
C LEU A 61 -17.64 -4.32 -11.27
N ASN A 62 -17.05 -3.96 -12.40
CA ASN A 62 -15.62 -3.68 -12.47
C ASN A 62 -15.22 -2.44 -11.65
N ALA A 63 -16.04 -1.39 -11.64
CA ALA A 63 -15.82 -0.22 -10.79
C ALA A 63 -15.87 -0.61 -9.30
N TYR A 64 -16.81 -1.48 -8.93
CA TYR A 64 -16.93 -1.99 -7.56
C TYR A 64 -15.71 -2.81 -7.14
N LEU A 65 -15.27 -3.74 -8.00
CA LEU A 65 -14.08 -4.57 -7.75
C LEU A 65 -12.81 -3.73 -7.66
N ALA A 66 -12.63 -2.74 -8.55
CA ALA A 66 -11.48 -1.85 -8.52
C ALA A 66 -11.46 -0.98 -7.25
N THR A 67 -12.61 -0.40 -6.88
CA THR A 67 -12.72 0.49 -5.71
C THR A 67 -12.52 -0.27 -4.40
N THR A 68 -13.10 -1.46 -4.29
CA THR A 68 -12.92 -2.32 -3.11
C THR A 68 -11.48 -2.80 -2.98
N THR A 69 -10.84 -3.22 -4.09
CA THR A 69 -9.44 -3.69 -4.09
C THR A 69 -8.47 -2.57 -3.70
N GLU A 70 -8.66 -1.35 -4.22
CA GLU A 70 -7.80 -0.21 -3.83
C GLU A 70 -8.00 0.21 -2.37
N SER A 71 -9.26 0.28 -1.91
CA SER A 71 -9.56 0.68 -0.52
C SER A 71 -9.05 -0.36 0.48
N LEU A 72 -9.29 -1.65 0.23
CA LEU A 72 -8.77 -2.74 1.05
C LEU A 72 -7.25 -2.84 0.94
N GLY A 73 -6.68 -2.61 -0.24
CA GLY A 73 -5.25 -2.62 -0.47
C GLY A 73 -4.49 -1.62 0.40
N VAL A 74 -5.02 -0.40 0.57
CA VAL A 74 -4.44 0.60 1.47
C VAL A 74 -4.42 0.10 2.92
N ILE A 75 -5.53 -0.48 3.40
CA ILE A 75 -5.63 -1.02 4.76
C ILE A 75 -4.66 -2.18 4.95
N LEU A 76 -4.61 -3.12 4.00
CA LEU A 76 -3.72 -4.28 4.05
C LEU A 76 -2.24 -3.89 3.99
N LEU A 77 -1.89 -2.86 3.21
CA LEU A 77 -0.53 -2.32 3.14
C LEU A 77 -0.08 -1.74 4.48
N ILE A 78 -0.93 -0.98 5.16
CA ILE A 78 -0.65 -0.44 6.50
C ILE A 78 -0.46 -1.58 7.50
N LEU A 79 -1.34 -2.58 7.48
CA LEU A 79 -1.23 -3.76 8.34
C LEU A 79 -0.06 -4.69 7.97
N GLY A 80 0.56 -4.49 6.80
CA GLY A 80 1.64 -5.32 6.28
C GLY A 80 1.20 -6.72 5.82
N LEU A 81 -0.11 -6.97 5.76
CA LEU A 81 -0.72 -8.23 5.35
C LEU A 81 -0.70 -8.38 3.82
N GLY A 82 -0.48 -9.59 3.31
CA GLY A 82 -0.46 -9.84 1.86
C GLY A 82 0.74 -9.26 1.08
N THR A 83 1.58 -8.44 1.71
CA THR A 83 2.76 -7.82 1.08
C THR A 83 3.80 -8.81 0.56
N ARG A 84 3.81 -10.06 1.05
CA ARG A 84 4.67 -11.15 0.54
C ARG A 84 4.04 -11.99 -0.57
N ILE A 85 2.71 -11.95 -0.72
CA ILE A 85 2.00 -12.71 -1.77
C ILE A 85 2.11 -11.99 -3.12
N ILE A 86 2.33 -10.67 -3.08
CA ILE A 86 2.41 -9.78 -4.23
C ILE A 86 3.88 -9.47 -4.63
N ALA A 87 4.86 -9.85 -3.80
CA ALA A 87 6.28 -9.55 -4.00
C ALA A 87 6.93 -10.43 -5.08
#